data_AF-M5FY07-F1
#
_entry.id   AF-M5FY07-F1
#
_cell.length_a   1.000
_cell.length_b   1.000
_cell.length_c   1.000
_cell.angle_alpha   90.00
_cell.angle_beta   90.00
_cell.angle_gamma   90.00
#
_symmetry.space_group_name_H-M   'P 1'
#
loop_
_entity.id
_entity.type
_entity.pdbx_description
1 polymer ?
#
loop_
_entity_poly.entity_id
_entity_poly.type
_entity_poly.pdbx_seq_one_letter_code
_entity_poly.pdbx_strand_id
1 'polypeptide(L)'
;MIRSSATQPDIALLSVGGVDLTTSLNLAVGSKDDLYPTFYSPYSAPGTPPQTVEPDFTLPSCYNVQAPMPGPQKAAAFSDETLFFMFYSSPRDILQEVAAQELYNRHWRFHKDLGMWVTKEPEYNDPSQTGPGTETSETNKRLNGAGEKAVYTYWDVEKWDKERKEDVVMFDALEERQPGMALPTAATGARE
;
A
#
# COMPACT_ATOMS: atom_id res chain seq x y z
N MET A 1 49.72 20.83 -17.88
CA MET A 1 48.59 20.18 -18.61
C MET A 1 47.28 20.12 -17.82
N ILE A 2 47.11 20.87 -16.71
CA ILE A 2 45.90 20.83 -15.85
C ILE A 2 44.99 22.07 -16.05
N ARG A 3 45.44 23.10 -16.78
CA ARG A 3 44.73 24.39 -16.87
C ARG A 3 43.72 24.52 -18.02
N SER A 4 43.66 23.55 -18.94
CA SER A 4 42.79 23.62 -20.14
C SER A 4 41.50 22.79 -20.04
N SER A 5 41.21 22.15 -18.91
CA SER A 5 40.04 21.27 -18.76
C SER A 5 38.72 22.01 -18.49
N ALA A 6 38.75 23.32 -18.17
CA ALA A 6 37.55 24.07 -17.80
C ALA A 6 36.71 24.57 -18.99
N THR A 7 37.25 24.57 -20.21
CA THR A 7 36.61 25.19 -21.40
C THR A 7 36.05 24.18 -22.41
N GLN A 8 36.20 22.89 -22.15
CA GLN A 8 35.70 21.83 -23.03
C GLN A 8 35.03 20.76 -22.16
N PRO A 9 33.68 20.66 -22.17
CA PRO A 9 32.97 19.67 -21.35
C PRO A 9 33.41 18.24 -21.65
N ASP A 10 33.79 17.97 -22.90
CA ASP A 10 34.25 16.65 -23.35
C ASP A 10 35.64 16.28 -22.81
N ILE A 11 36.53 17.27 -22.61
CA ILE A 11 37.87 17.06 -22.02
C ILE A 11 37.79 16.95 -20.50
N ALA A 12 36.82 17.62 -19.87
CA ALA A 12 36.55 17.50 -18.45
C ALA A 12 36.14 16.07 -18.05
N LEU A 13 35.38 15.37 -18.93
CA LEU A 13 34.97 13.97 -18.73
C LEU A 13 36.17 13.01 -18.68
N LEU A 14 37.23 13.31 -19.44
CA LEU A 14 38.44 12.48 -19.60
C LEU A 14 39.56 12.82 -18.61
N SER A 15 39.38 13.85 -17.77
CA SER A 15 40.40 14.31 -16.82
C SER A 15 40.39 13.50 -15.52
N VAL A 16 41.47 13.62 -14.74
CA VAL A 16 41.60 13.04 -13.39
C VAL A 16 40.64 13.80 -12.46
N GLY A 17 39.40 13.30 -12.36
CA GLY A 17 38.27 13.97 -11.73
C GLY A 17 36.96 13.88 -12.52
N GLY A 18 36.88 12.99 -13.51
CA GLY A 18 35.69 12.71 -14.31
C GLY A 18 34.46 12.25 -13.53
N VAL A 19 33.50 11.65 -14.23
CA VAL A 19 32.17 11.35 -13.66
C VAL A 19 32.26 10.32 -12.52
N ASP A 20 31.76 10.68 -11.34
CA ASP A 20 31.56 9.75 -10.24
C ASP A 20 30.43 8.77 -10.59
N LEU A 21 30.81 7.53 -10.89
CA LEU A 21 29.91 6.45 -11.30
C LEU A 21 28.93 6.06 -10.19
N THR A 22 29.29 6.27 -8.92
CA THR A 22 28.40 5.93 -7.79
C THR A 22 27.19 6.87 -7.74
N THR A 23 27.42 8.17 -7.88
CA THR A 23 26.36 9.18 -7.88
C THR A 23 25.61 9.26 -9.22
N SER A 24 26.32 9.10 -10.35
CA SER A 24 25.73 9.30 -11.67
C SER A 24 24.92 8.11 -12.19
N LEU A 25 25.36 6.89 -11.89
CA LEU A 25 24.69 5.66 -12.34
C LEU A 25 23.98 4.94 -11.20
N ASN A 26 24.01 5.50 -9.98
CA ASN A 26 23.44 4.87 -8.78
C ASN A 26 23.95 3.43 -8.57
N LEU A 27 25.22 3.16 -8.92
CA LEU A 27 25.84 1.84 -8.75
C LEU A 27 26.40 1.69 -7.33
N ALA A 28 26.03 0.61 -6.65
CA ALA A 28 26.62 0.21 -5.38
C ALA A 28 28.01 -0.45 -5.60
N VAL A 29 29.03 0.32 -6.00
CA VAL A 29 30.39 -0.20 -6.29
C VAL A 29 31.08 -0.84 -5.07
N GLY A 30 30.54 -0.66 -3.86
CA GLY A 30 31.02 -1.28 -2.63
C GLY A 30 30.31 -2.59 -2.21
N SER A 31 29.27 -3.04 -2.91
CA SER A 31 28.59 -4.29 -2.58
C SER A 31 29.40 -5.51 -3.04
N LYS A 32 29.34 -6.60 -2.27
CA LYS A 32 29.93 -7.90 -2.67
C LYS A 32 29.07 -8.65 -3.70
N ASP A 33 27.84 -8.19 -3.90
CA ASP A 33 26.86 -8.78 -4.79
C ASP A 33 27.05 -8.30 -6.23
N ASP A 34 26.61 -9.12 -7.17
CA ASP A 34 26.63 -8.79 -8.59
C ASP A 34 25.78 -7.54 -8.89
N LEU A 35 26.27 -6.69 -9.78
CA LEU A 35 25.63 -5.40 -10.10
C LEU A 35 24.63 -5.50 -11.26
N TYR A 36 24.70 -6.55 -12.09
CA TYR A 36 23.79 -6.73 -13.23
C TYR A 36 22.29 -6.84 -12.86
N PRO A 37 21.86 -7.34 -11.68
CA PRO A 37 20.44 -7.42 -11.33
C PRO A 37 19.81 -6.04 -11.07
N THR A 38 20.60 -5.07 -10.64
CA THR A 38 20.16 -3.72 -10.29
C THR A 38 20.56 -2.68 -11.34
N PHE A 39 21.32 -3.10 -12.36
CA PHE A 39 21.76 -2.26 -13.46
C PHE A 39 20.65 -2.12 -14.52
N TYR A 40 19.97 -0.97 -14.52
CA TYR A 40 18.86 -0.72 -15.43
C TYR A 40 19.31 -0.46 -16.88
N SER A 41 20.10 0.59 -17.10
CA SER A 41 20.57 0.97 -18.43
C SER A 41 21.80 1.88 -18.35
N PRO A 42 22.79 1.73 -19.25
CA PRO A 42 23.96 2.62 -19.31
C PRO A 42 23.62 4.06 -19.68
N TYR A 43 22.40 4.34 -20.13
CA TYR A 43 21.92 5.68 -20.50
C TYR A 43 20.91 6.25 -19.49
N SER A 44 20.77 5.63 -18.31
CA SER A 44 19.88 6.13 -17.26
C SER A 44 20.35 7.51 -16.81
N ALA A 45 19.45 8.48 -16.75
CA ALA A 45 19.79 9.82 -16.30
C ALA A 45 20.11 9.81 -14.79
N PRO A 46 21.07 10.61 -14.32
CA PRO A 46 21.36 10.72 -12.90
C PRO A 46 20.10 11.16 -12.14
N GLY A 47 19.71 10.39 -11.12
CA GLY A 47 18.50 10.63 -10.33
C GLY A 47 17.22 9.98 -10.85
N THR A 48 17.27 9.18 -11.94
CA THR A 48 16.13 8.30 -12.24
C THR A 48 16.01 7.26 -11.13
N PRO A 49 14.82 7.10 -10.51
CA PRO A 49 14.63 6.07 -9.50
C PRO A 49 14.96 4.70 -10.13
N PRO A 50 15.60 3.80 -9.37
CA PRO A 50 15.89 2.46 -9.86
C PRO A 50 14.57 1.80 -10.24
N GLN A 51 14.32 1.67 -11.55
CA GLN A 51 13.25 0.82 -12.05
C GLN A 51 13.70 -0.61 -11.73
N THR A 52 12.93 -1.32 -10.91
CA THR A 52 13.20 -2.71 -10.57
C THR A 52 13.25 -3.50 -11.87
N VAL A 53 14.44 -3.92 -12.29
CA VAL A 53 14.58 -4.87 -13.40
C VAL A 53 14.01 -6.19 -12.87
N GLU A 54 12.86 -6.60 -13.40
CA GLU A 54 12.31 -7.91 -13.08
C GLU A 54 13.30 -8.96 -13.62
N PRO A 55 13.92 -9.78 -12.76
CA PRO A 55 14.88 -10.77 -13.22
C PRO A 55 14.18 -11.82 -14.06
N ASP A 56 14.85 -12.37 -15.06
CA ASP A 56 14.35 -13.53 -15.80
C ASP A 56 14.21 -14.71 -14.84
N PHE A 57 12.98 -15.12 -14.54
CA PHE A 57 12.70 -16.34 -13.78
C PHE A 57 11.92 -17.34 -14.64
N THR A 58 12.24 -18.63 -14.49
CA THR A 58 11.48 -19.71 -15.13
C THR A 58 10.67 -20.43 -14.07
N LEU A 59 9.34 -20.27 -14.09
CA LEU A 59 8.45 -21.01 -13.20
C LEU A 59 8.31 -22.47 -13.68
N PRO A 60 8.48 -23.46 -12.79
CA PRO A 60 8.08 -24.83 -13.09
C PRO A 60 6.60 -24.90 -13.45
N SER A 61 6.25 -25.81 -14.37
CA SER A 61 4.87 -25.94 -14.88
C SER A 61 3.83 -26.21 -13.80
N CYS A 62 4.22 -26.83 -12.68
CA CYS A 62 3.34 -27.09 -11.54
C CYS A 62 2.86 -25.83 -10.80
N TYR A 63 3.52 -24.68 -10.96
CA TYR A 63 3.06 -23.40 -10.41
C TYR A 63 2.09 -22.65 -11.33
N ASN A 64 1.93 -23.08 -12.59
CA ASN A 64 1.03 -22.45 -13.55
C ASN A 64 -0.42 -22.93 -13.36
N VAL A 65 -0.99 -22.61 -12.20
CA VAL A 65 -2.38 -22.94 -11.88
C VAL A 65 -3.25 -21.72 -12.20
N GLN A 66 -4.12 -21.85 -13.21
CA GLN A 66 -5.11 -20.82 -13.51
C GLN A 66 -6.29 -20.93 -12.53
N ALA A 67 -6.18 -20.25 -11.40
CA ALA A 67 -7.28 -20.12 -10.46
C ALA A 67 -8.34 -19.16 -11.01
N PRO A 68 -9.65 -19.46 -10.85
CA PRO A 68 -10.70 -18.51 -11.19
C PRO A 68 -10.62 -17.29 -10.28
N MET A 69 -11.00 -16.15 -10.83
CA MET A 69 -10.98 -14.87 -10.13
C MET A 69 -11.85 -14.94 -8.85
N PRO A 70 -11.35 -14.48 -7.69
CA PRO A 70 -12.08 -14.59 -6.44
C PRO A 70 -13.34 -13.71 -6.45
N GLY A 71 -14.51 -14.34 -6.42
CA GLY A 71 -15.77 -13.64 -6.21
C GLY A 71 -16.00 -13.26 -4.74
N PRO A 72 -17.09 -12.53 -4.43
CA PRO A 72 -17.40 -12.03 -3.09
C PRO A 72 -17.41 -13.11 -1.99
N GLN A 73 -17.94 -14.30 -2.29
CA GLN A 73 -17.99 -15.42 -1.32
C GLN A 73 -16.59 -15.93 -0.94
N LYS A 74 -15.64 -15.89 -1.88
CA LYS A 74 -14.27 -16.33 -1.62
C LYS A 74 -13.47 -15.25 -0.91
N ALA A 75 -13.75 -13.98 -1.20
CA ALA A 75 -13.14 -12.83 -0.53
C ALA A 75 -13.43 -12.82 0.98
N ALA A 76 -14.62 -13.28 1.40
CA ALA A 76 -14.96 -13.45 2.81
C ALA A 76 -14.01 -14.40 3.59
N ALA A 77 -13.34 -15.33 2.90
CA ALA A 77 -12.37 -16.25 3.51
C ALA A 77 -10.95 -15.68 3.60
N PHE A 78 -10.67 -14.52 2.99
CA PHE A 78 -9.34 -13.91 3.00
C PHE A 78 -9.06 -13.14 4.29
N SER A 79 -7.78 -13.01 4.65
CA SER A 79 -7.34 -12.14 5.74
C SER A 79 -7.51 -10.67 5.35
N ASP A 80 -7.58 -9.77 6.34
CA ASP A 80 -7.65 -8.32 6.09
C ASP A 80 -6.48 -7.85 5.22
N GLU A 81 -5.26 -8.34 5.51
CA GLU A 81 -4.05 -8.04 4.74
C GLU A 81 -4.17 -8.41 3.25
N THR A 82 -4.75 -9.58 2.96
CA THR A 82 -4.98 -10.01 1.57
C THR A 82 -5.99 -9.10 0.87
N LEU A 83 -7.01 -8.64 1.60
CA LEU A 83 -8.00 -7.70 1.06
C LEU A 83 -7.37 -6.32 0.81
N PHE A 84 -6.47 -5.84 1.68
CA PHE A 84 -5.70 -4.63 1.44
C PHE A 84 -4.81 -4.77 0.20
N PHE A 85 -4.10 -5.90 0.07
CA PHE A 85 -3.33 -6.20 -1.14
C PHE A 85 -4.20 -6.13 -2.40
N MET A 86 -5.32 -6.84 -2.39
CA MET A 86 -6.27 -6.86 -3.50
C MET A 86 -6.80 -5.47 -3.86
N PHE A 87 -7.07 -4.61 -2.85
CA PHE A 87 -7.54 -3.25 -3.04
C PHE A 87 -6.48 -2.31 -3.64
N TYR A 88 -5.23 -2.37 -3.18
CA TYR A 88 -4.15 -1.48 -3.63
C TYR A 88 -3.48 -1.96 -4.93
N SER A 89 -3.46 -3.26 -5.20
CA SER A 89 -2.81 -3.83 -6.39
C SER A 89 -3.67 -3.80 -7.65
N SER A 90 -5.01 -3.66 -7.53
CA SER A 90 -5.94 -3.75 -8.67
C SER A 90 -6.81 -2.49 -8.83
N PRO A 91 -6.22 -1.29 -9.04
CA PRO A 91 -6.99 -0.06 -9.15
C PRO A 91 -7.93 -0.09 -10.36
N ARG A 92 -9.18 0.34 -10.17
CA ARG A 92 -10.24 0.36 -11.21
C ARG A 92 -10.66 -1.02 -11.72
N ASP A 93 -10.43 -2.06 -10.92
CA ASP A 93 -10.90 -3.42 -11.20
C ASP A 93 -12.05 -3.81 -10.27
N ILE A 94 -12.85 -4.78 -10.70
CA ILE A 94 -13.91 -5.40 -9.90
C ILE A 94 -13.37 -6.03 -8.62
N LEU A 95 -12.10 -6.44 -8.62
CA LEU A 95 -11.43 -7.00 -7.44
C LEU A 95 -11.25 -5.96 -6.32
N GLN A 96 -10.97 -4.72 -6.68
CA GLN A 96 -10.89 -3.62 -5.72
C GLN A 96 -12.24 -3.41 -5.04
N GLU A 97 -13.33 -3.46 -5.81
CA GLU A 97 -14.68 -3.33 -5.30
C GLU A 97 -15.08 -4.49 -4.38
N VAL A 98 -14.73 -5.73 -4.76
CA VAL A 98 -14.97 -6.92 -3.92
C VAL A 98 -14.22 -6.82 -2.60
N ALA A 99 -12.95 -6.40 -2.63
CA ALA A 99 -12.16 -6.21 -1.41
C ALA A 99 -12.71 -5.08 -0.53
N ALA A 100 -13.09 -3.94 -1.13
CA ALA A 100 -13.68 -2.82 -0.42
C ALA A 100 -15.00 -3.19 0.28
N GLN A 101 -15.85 -3.97 -0.38
CA GLN A 101 -17.09 -4.47 0.21
C GLN A 101 -16.83 -5.35 1.44
N GLU A 102 -15.88 -6.28 1.32
CA GLU A 102 -15.57 -7.18 2.43
C GLU A 102 -14.91 -6.44 3.61
N LEU A 103 -14.02 -5.48 3.33
CA LEU A 103 -13.44 -4.61 4.35
C LEU A 103 -14.52 -3.78 5.06
N TYR A 104 -15.48 -3.23 4.31
CA TYR A 104 -16.61 -2.49 4.88
C TYR A 104 -17.47 -3.35 5.82
N ASN A 105 -17.73 -4.61 5.43
CA ASN A 105 -18.45 -5.60 6.25
C ASN A 105 -17.70 -5.93 7.56
N ARG A 106 -16.37 -5.82 7.56
CA ARG A 106 -15.49 -6.00 8.72
C ARG A 106 -15.27 -4.72 9.53
N HIS A 107 -16.14 -3.73 9.37
CA HIS A 107 -16.07 -2.42 10.04
C HIS A 107 -14.88 -1.54 9.67
N TRP A 108 -14.13 -1.86 8.61
CA TRP A 108 -13.16 -0.93 8.05
C TRP A 108 -13.87 0.17 7.28
N ARG A 109 -13.32 1.38 7.34
CA ARG A 109 -13.78 2.56 6.61
C ARG A 109 -12.61 3.14 5.84
N PHE A 110 -12.86 3.58 4.63
CA PHE A 110 -11.82 4.18 3.81
C PHE A 110 -11.76 5.68 4.09
N HIS A 111 -10.58 6.19 4.45
CA HIS A 111 -10.35 7.61 4.63
C HIS A 111 -9.91 8.22 3.29
N LYS A 112 -10.78 9.04 2.68
CA LYS A 112 -10.63 9.52 1.30
C LYS A 112 -9.36 10.35 1.09
N ASP A 113 -9.04 11.21 2.06
CA ASP A 113 -7.88 12.11 1.95
C ASP A 113 -6.54 11.39 2.17
N LEU A 114 -6.51 10.43 3.11
CA LEU A 114 -5.29 9.66 3.41
C LEU A 114 -5.09 8.49 2.45
N GLY A 115 -6.14 8.05 1.76
CA GLY A 115 -6.10 6.84 0.94
C GLY A 115 -5.89 5.55 1.75
N MET A 116 -6.21 5.56 3.04
CA MET A 116 -5.96 4.46 3.98
C MET A 116 -7.24 3.92 4.58
N TRP A 117 -7.24 2.64 4.93
CA TRP A 117 -8.31 2.02 5.68
C TRP A 117 -8.12 2.23 7.17
N VAL A 118 -9.21 2.59 7.86
CA VAL A 118 -9.26 2.84 9.29
C VAL A 118 -10.39 2.03 9.93
N THR A 119 -10.14 1.46 11.10
CA THR A 119 -11.17 0.81 11.91
C THR A 119 -11.09 1.31 13.35
N LYS A 120 -12.25 1.50 13.97
CA LYS A 120 -12.32 1.91 15.38
C LYS A 120 -12.01 0.69 16.24
N GLU A 121 -11.09 0.85 17.19
CA GLU A 121 -10.85 -0.22 18.17
C GLU A 121 -12.13 -0.42 19.00
N PRO A 122 -12.65 -1.66 19.12
CA PRO A 122 -13.76 -1.90 20.03
C PRO A 122 -13.30 -1.48 21.44
N GLU A 123 -14.17 -0.80 22.18
CA GLU A 123 -13.88 -0.46 23.58
C GLU A 123 -13.48 -1.74 24.32
N TYR A 124 -12.19 -1.85 24.68
CA TYR A 124 -11.70 -2.93 25.52
C TYR A 124 -12.24 -2.69 26.93
N ASN A 125 -13.48 -3.11 27.15
CA ASN A 125 -14.10 -3.17 28.45
C ASN A 125 -13.51 -4.37 29.19
N ASP A 126 -12.31 -4.22 29.76
CA ASP A 126 -11.76 -5.22 30.66
C ASP A 126 -12.64 -5.26 31.93
N PRO A 127 -13.36 -6.36 32.21
CA PRO A 127 -14.22 -6.43 33.40
C PRO A 127 -13.41 -6.36 34.70
N SER A 128 -12.09 -6.57 34.66
CA SER A 128 -11.21 -6.48 35.83
C SER A 128 -10.72 -5.07 36.15
N GLN A 129 -10.96 -4.09 35.25
CA GLN A 129 -10.60 -2.68 35.46
C GLN A 129 -11.81 -1.76 35.69
N THR A 130 -13.02 -2.31 35.88
CA THR A 130 -14.19 -1.52 36.29
C THR A 130 -14.23 -1.37 37.81
N GLY A 131 -13.40 -0.48 38.34
CA GLY A 131 -13.66 0.12 39.65
C GLY A 131 -14.88 1.04 39.55
N PRO A 132 -15.73 1.15 40.59
CA PRO A 132 -16.87 2.06 40.58
C PRO A 132 -16.36 3.51 40.61
N GLY A 133 -16.29 4.16 39.45
CA GLY A 133 -15.98 5.60 39.34
C GLY A 133 -14.94 6.00 38.29
N THR A 134 -14.42 5.09 37.46
CA THR A 134 -13.53 5.49 36.35
C THR A 134 -14.34 5.76 35.09
N GLU A 135 -14.36 7.02 34.70
CA GLU A 135 -15.06 7.57 33.55
C GLU A 135 -14.46 7.02 32.25
N THR A 136 -14.97 5.89 31.75
CA THR A 136 -14.59 5.26 30.46
C THR A 136 -14.96 6.13 29.23
N SER A 137 -15.33 7.41 29.42
CA SER A 137 -15.98 8.26 28.43
C SER A 137 -15.06 9.28 27.74
N GLU A 138 -13.78 9.41 28.13
CA GLU A 138 -12.90 10.44 27.54
C GLU A 138 -12.23 10.01 26.24
N THR A 139 -12.02 8.70 26.02
CA THR A 139 -11.32 8.17 24.84
C THR A 139 -12.19 8.22 23.58
N ASN A 140 -13.49 7.94 23.70
CA ASN A 140 -14.46 8.01 22.61
C ASN A 140 -15.37 9.25 22.74
N LYS A 141 -14.91 10.40 22.25
CA LYS A 141 -15.64 11.67 22.31
C LYS A 141 -16.16 12.06 20.93
N ARG A 142 -17.49 12.04 20.76
CA ARG A 142 -18.13 12.62 19.58
C ARG A 142 -18.00 14.14 19.58
N LEU A 143 -17.51 14.69 18.47
CA LEU A 143 -17.38 16.12 18.20
C LEU A 143 -18.59 16.59 17.40
N ASN A 144 -19.62 17.08 18.09
CA ASN A 144 -20.81 17.74 17.51
C ASN A 144 -21.49 16.97 16.35
N GLY A 145 -21.31 15.65 16.27
CA GLY A 145 -21.81 14.81 15.17
C GLY A 145 -21.02 14.89 13.86
N ALA A 146 -19.98 15.73 13.76
CA ALA A 146 -19.16 15.89 12.56
C ALA A 146 -17.93 14.95 12.55
N GLY A 147 -17.49 14.51 13.73
CA GLY A 147 -16.38 13.58 13.87
C GLY A 147 -16.34 12.94 15.24
N GLU A 148 -15.39 12.05 15.44
CA GLU A 148 -15.21 11.30 16.68
C GLU A 148 -13.72 11.17 16.99
N LYS A 149 -13.37 11.56 18.23
CA LYS A 149 -12.08 11.24 18.82
C LYS A 149 -12.17 9.83 19.38
N ALA A 150 -11.31 8.92 18.94
CA ALA A 150 -11.24 7.54 19.39
C ALA A 150 -9.83 6.97 19.18
N VAL A 151 -9.60 5.75 19.67
CA VAL A 151 -8.44 4.96 19.27
C VAL A 151 -8.79 4.20 17.99
N TYR A 152 -8.02 4.47 16.95
CA TYR A 152 -8.18 3.87 15.63
C TYR A 152 -6.98 3.00 15.29
N THR A 153 -7.25 1.96 14.50
CA THR A 153 -6.21 1.18 13.82
C THR A 153 -6.24 1.54 12.35
N TYR A 154 -5.11 2.01 11.84
CA TYR A 154 -4.89 2.32 10.43
C TYR A 154 -4.11 1.20 9.76
N TRP A 155 -4.36 0.98 8.48
CA TRP A 155 -3.50 0.17 7.62
C TRP A 155 -2.50 1.09 6.90
N ASP A 156 -1.22 1.01 7.30
CA ASP A 156 -0.15 1.77 6.66
C ASP A 156 0.30 1.03 5.38
N VAL A 157 0.10 1.67 4.22
CA VAL A 157 0.42 1.11 2.91
C VAL A 157 1.92 1.11 2.64
N GLU A 158 2.68 2.06 3.21
CA GLU A 158 4.12 2.16 3.01
C GLU A 158 4.87 1.15 3.86
N LYS A 159 4.44 0.95 5.11
CA LYS A 159 5.03 -0.05 6.02
C LYS A 159 4.44 -1.45 5.85
N TRP A 160 3.25 -1.55 5.24
CA TRP A 160 2.46 -2.78 5.14
C TRP A 160 2.13 -3.40 6.51
N ASP A 161 1.70 -2.56 7.45
CA ASP A 161 1.43 -2.98 8.84
C ASP A 161 0.27 -2.18 9.48
N LYS A 162 -0.27 -2.69 10.59
CA LYS A 162 -1.32 -2.04 11.38
C LYS A 162 -0.70 -1.03 12.35
N GLU A 163 -1.11 0.23 12.24
CA GLU A 163 -0.69 1.29 13.15
C GLU A 163 -1.86 1.74 14.05
N ARG A 164 -1.70 1.60 15.37
CA ARG A 164 -2.69 2.03 16.36
C ARG A 164 -2.39 3.45 16.83
N LYS A 165 -3.38 4.34 16.78
CA LYS A 165 -3.23 5.75 17.18
C LYS A 165 -4.53 6.32 17.74
N GLU A 166 -4.41 7.18 18.75
CA GLU A 166 -5.50 8.06 19.19
C GLU A 166 -5.65 9.22 18.21
N ASP A 167 -6.81 9.33 17.57
CA ASP A 167 -7.03 10.31 16.51
C ASP A 167 -8.45 10.86 16.52
N VAL A 168 -8.63 11.99 15.84
CA VAL A 168 -9.94 12.60 15.57
C VAL A 168 -10.29 12.36 14.12
N VAL A 169 -11.20 11.42 13.88
CA VAL A 169 -11.66 11.10 12.53
C VAL A 169 -12.94 11.87 12.24
N MET A 170 -12.92 12.69 11.20
CA MET A 170 -14.10 13.40 10.71
C MET A 170 -14.92 12.45 9.84
N PHE A 171 -16.24 12.36 10.08
CA PHE A 171 -17.09 11.45 9.32
C PHE A 171 -17.21 11.86 7.84
N ASP A 172 -17.13 13.17 7.54
CA ASP A 172 -17.12 13.68 6.17
C ASP A 172 -15.89 13.21 5.36
N ALA A 173 -14.78 12.91 6.03
CA ALA A 173 -13.56 12.42 5.39
C ALA A 173 -13.58 10.91 5.14
N LEU A 174 -14.53 10.20 5.74
CA LEU A 174 -14.74 8.77 5.51
C LEU A 174 -15.63 8.53 4.29
N GLU A 175 -15.40 7.42 3.62
CA GLU A 175 -16.28 6.95 2.56
C GLU A 175 -17.57 6.36 3.15
N GLU A 176 -18.71 6.95 2.77
CA GLU A 176 -20.02 6.38 3.04
C GLU A 176 -20.41 5.44 1.91
N ARG A 177 -20.50 4.16 2.23
CA ARG A 177 -20.91 3.15 1.27
C ARG A 177 -22.40 2.86 1.41
N GLN A 178 -23.19 3.13 0.36
CA GLN A 178 -24.61 2.76 0.36
C GLN A 178 -24.77 1.23 0.31
N PRO A 179 -25.59 0.63 1.20
CA PRO A 179 -25.91 -0.78 1.11
C PRO A 179 -26.83 -1.00 -0.09
N GLY A 180 -26.26 -1.31 -1.26
CA GLY A 180 -27.05 -1.52 -2.47
C GLY A 180 -26.28 -1.72 -3.77
N MET A 181 -24.99 -1.34 -3.83
CA MET A 181 -24.17 -1.58 -5.02
C MET A 181 -23.56 -2.99 -4.99
N ALA A 182 -24.42 -4.00 -4.80
CA ALA A 182 -24.05 -5.39 -5.04
C ALA A 182 -23.86 -5.57 -6.55
N LEU A 183 -22.69 -6.06 -6.96
CA LEU A 183 -22.44 -6.45 -8.34
C LEU A 183 -23.53 -7.44 -8.77
N PRO A 184 -24.10 -7.30 -9.99
CA PRO A 184 -25.05 -8.28 -10.49
C PRO A 184 -24.37 -9.64 -10.50
N THR A 185 -24.94 -10.57 -9.72
CA THR A 185 -24.54 -11.96 -9.74
C THR A 185 -24.67 -12.44 -11.19
N ALA A 186 -23.55 -12.78 -11.81
CA ALA A 186 -23.54 -13.32 -13.17
C ALA A 186 -24.44 -14.55 -13.19
N ALA A 187 -25.60 -14.43 -13.85
CA ALA A 187 -26.52 -15.50 -14.06
C ALA A 187 -25.81 -16.60 -14.87
N THR A 188 -25.57 -17.73 -14.21
CA THR A 188 -25.13 -18.97 -14.85
C THR A 188 -26.10 -19.31 -15.97
N GLY A 189 -25.63 -19.21 -17.22
CA GLY A 189 -26.40 -19.58 -18.40
C GLY A 189 -26.87 -21.02 -18.30
N ALA A 190 -28.18 -21.20 -18.22
CA ALA A 190 -28.83 -22.48 -18.46
C ALA A 190 -28.76 -22.77 -19.97
N ARG A 191 -28.07 -23.87 -20.31
CA ARG A 191 -28.20 -24.57 -21.58
C ARG A 191 -29.61 -25.15 -21.67
N GLU A 192 -30.30 -24.89 -22.78
CA GLU A 192 -31.12 -25.87 -23.53
C GLU A 192 -30.97 -25.58 -25.03
#